data_AF-A0A7X7KVC7-F1
#
_entry.id   AF-A0A7X7KVC7-F1
#
_cell.length_a   1.000
_cell.length_b   1.000
_cell.length_c   1.000
_cell.angle_alpha   90.00
_cell.angle_beta   90.00
_cell.angle_gamma   90.00
#
_symmetry.space_group_name_H-M   'P 1'
#
loop_
_entity.id
_entity.type
_entity.pdbx_description
1 polymer ?
#
loop_
_entity_poly.entity_id
_entity_poly.type
_entity_poly.pdbx_seq_one_letter_code
_entity_poly.pdbx_strand_id
1 'polypeptide(L)'
;MKGLLFIPCLLVGLLPAAAQGQEKNAAVWRDPFWPVGYVPEAQRDKPSQAPVKVQPMIAPRRVAEPPKPVIDWGKARRHLRISGYAEGNGIRSCFINGKLYSEGESVVLDQDGFRYTWRLVKIDREPARNEFEEVSAQPVPPARPER
;
A
#
# COMPACT_ATOMS: atom_id res chain seq x y z
N MET A 1 11.80 -45.04 -66.51
CA MET A 1 12.92 -46.01 -66.40
C MET A 1 13.22 -46.16 -64.91
N LYS A 2 12.94 -47.34 -64.34
CA LYS A 2 13.97 -48.29 -63.87
C LYS A 2 14.89 -47.63 -62.84
N GLY A 3 14.89 -47.97 -61.56
CA GLY A 3 14.37 -49.14 -60.88
C GLY A 3 15.27 -49.46 -59.70
N LEU A 4 14.75 -50.34 -58.84
CA LEU A 4 15.45 -51.18 -57.88
C LEU A 4 16.17 -50.45 -56.73
N LEU A 5 15.60 -50.48 -55.51
CA LEU A 5 15.59 -51.62 -54.58
C LEU A 5 16.99 -51.98 -54.10
N PHE A 6 17.24 -51.84 -52.79
CA PHE A 6 17.80 -52.95 -52.03
C PHE A 6 17.37 -52.86 -50.55
N ILE A 7 16.58 -53.85 -50.17
CA ILE A 7 16.15 -54.26 -48.81
C ILE A 7 17.23 -55.23 -48.29
N PRO A 8 17.59 -55.22 -46.99
CA PRO A 8 17.17 -56.34 -46.14
C PRO A 8 16.79 -55.88 -44.71
N CYS A 9 15.64 -56.27 -44.15
CA CYS A 9 15.26 -57.62 -43.69
C CYS A 9 16.12 -58.17 -42.54
N LEU A 10 15.41 -58.38 -41.40
CA LEU A 10 15.48 -59.55 -40.50
C LEU A 10 16.70 -59.55 -39.53
N LEU A 11 16.61 -59.95 -38.26
CA LEU A 11 15.58 -60.66 -37.49
C LEU A 11 16.05 -60.69 -36.02
N VAL A 12 15.07 -60.83 -35.12
CA VAL A 12 15.16 -61.43 -33.77
C VAL A 12 15.90 -60.66 -32.67
N GLY A 13 15.16 -60.40 -31.60
CA GLY A 13 15.73 -60.16 -30.27
C GLY A 13 14.67 -59.99 -29.20
N LEU A 14 14.09 -61.13 -28.77
CA LEU A 14 13.39 -61.40 -27.51
C LEU A 14 12.94 -60.20 -26.63
N LEU A 15 11.63 -60.11 -26.38
CA LEU A 15 11.11 -59.55 -25.13
C LEU A 15 11.38 -60.54 -23.98
N PRO A 16 11.78 -60.03 -22.82
CA PRO A 16 10.99 -60.32 -21.63
C PRO A 16 10.59 -59.05 -20.89
N ALA A 17 9.35 -59.07 -20.42
CA ALA A 17 8.77 -58.08 -19.52
C ALA A 17 9.54 -58.01 -18.20
N ALA A 18 9.92 -56.80 -17.78
CA ALA A 18 10.09 -56.46 -16.37
C ALA A 18 9.85 -54.96 -16.23
N ALA A 19 8.92 -54.63 -15.35
CA ALA A 19 8.54 -53.30 -14.99
C ALA A 19 9.71 -52.52 -14.35
N GLN A 20 9.71 -51.22 -14.56
CA GLN A 20 9.68 -50.17 -13.53
C GLN A 20 10.44 -48.94 -14.02
N GLY A 21 9.83 -47.78 -13.78
CA GLY A 21 10.45 -46.50 -14.04
C GLY A 21 9.79 -45.74 -15.18
N GLN A 22 8.53 -45.35 -14.98
CA GLN A 22 8.11 -44.04 -15.47
C GLN A 22 9.03 -43.01 -14.80
N GLU A 23 10.20 -42.75 -15.36
CA GLU A 23 10.84 -41.47 -15.14
C GLU A 23 10.02 -40.46 -15.94
N LYS A 24 8.99 -39.96 -15.23
CA LYS A 24 8.43 -38.65 -15.48
C LYS A 24 9.62 -37.71 -15.60
N ASN A 25 10.03 -37.42 -16.84
CA ASN A 25 10.82 -36.25 -17.17
C ASN A 25 9.89 -35.04 -16.90
N ALA A 26 9.62 -34.79 -15.62
CA ALA A 26 9.24 -33.48 -15.17
C ALA A 26 10.43 -32.62 -15.60
N ALA A 27 10.20 -31.75 -16.58
CA ALA A 27 11.20 -30.81 -17.04
C ALA A 27 11.60 -29.94 -15.83
N VAL A 28 12.59 -30.42 -15.08
CA VAL A 28 13.25 -29.67 -14.03
C VAL A 28 13.90 -28.52 -14.78
N TRP A 29 13.36 -27.33 -14.60
CA TRP A 29 13.95 -26.10 -15.13
C TRP A 29 15.37 -25.99 -14.56
N ARG A 30 16.36 -26.44 -15.33
CA ARG A 30 17.77 -26.37 -14.96
C ARG A 30 18.29 -24.99 -15.30
N ASP A 31 19.06 -24.43 -14.39
CA ASP A 31 19.82 -23.23 -14.67
C ASP A 31 20.87 -23.53 -15.78
N PRO A 32 20.85 -22.81 -16.91
CA PRO A 32 21.78 -23.04 -18.02
C PRO A 32 23.24 -22.70 -17.68
N PHE A 33 23.50 -22.03 -16.56
CA PHE A 33 24.85 -21.73 -16.08
C PHE A 33 25.43 -22.82 -15.17
N TRP A 34 24.69 -23.89 -14.87
CA TRP A 34 25.20 -24.98 -14.02
C TRP A 34 26.00 -26.03 -14.81
N PRO A 35 27.11 -26.55 -14.26
CA PRO A 35 27.87 -27.62 -14.89
C PRO A 35 27.01 -28.88 -15.06
N VAL A 36 27.26 -29.61 -16.16
CA VAL A 36 26.63 -30.92 -16.38
C VAL A 36 27.04 -31.85 -15.23
N GLY A 37 26.04 -32.43 -14.54
CA GLY A 37 26.23 -33.27 -13.35
C GLY A 37 26.18 -32.55 -12.00
N TYR A 38 26.11 -31.21 -11.96
CA TYR A 38 25.92 -30.49 -10.70
C TYR A 38 24.47 -30.58 -10.22
N VAL A 39 24.28 -31.16 -9.03
CA VAL A 39 23.01 -31.20 -8.29
C VAL A 39 23.24 -30.44 -6.97
N PRO A 40 22.50 -29.34 -6.71
CA PRO A 40 22.69 -28.55 -5.51
C PRO A 40 22.37 -29.36 -4.26
N GLU A 41 23.12 -29.11 -3.19
CA GLU A 41 23.11 -29.89 -1.94
C GLU A 41 21.76 -29.89 -1.22
N ALA A 42 20.83 -28.99 -1.58
CA ALA A 42 19.47 -28.97 -1.06
C ALA A 42 18.65 -30.24 -1.37
N GLN A 43 19.10 -31.07 -2.33
CA GLN A 43 18.47 -32.35 -2.66
C GLN A 43 19.15 -33.58 -2.05
N ARG A 44 20.25 -33.42 -1.28
CA ARG A 44 20.83 -34.55 -0.56
C ARG A 44 19.96 -34.88 0.65
N ASP A 45 19.36 -36.06 0.62
CA ASP A 45 18.48 -36.62 1.64
C ASP A 45 18.95 -36.29 3.06
N LYS A 46 18.18 -35.46 3.76
CA LYS A 46 18.31 -35.33 5.22
C LYS A 46 17.61 -36.53 5.86
N PRO A 47 18.28 -37.31 6.74
CA PRO A 47 17.59 -38.31 7.53
C PRO A 47 16.58 -37.63 8.46
N SER A 48 15.38 -38.22 8.51
CA SER A 48 14.24 -37.84 9.34
C SER A 48 14.67 -37.48 10.78
N GLN A 49 14.53 -36.20 11.15
CA GLN A 49 14.69 -35.73 12.51
C GLN A 49 13.43 -35.01 12.97
N ALA A 50 12.73 -35.70 13.88
CA ALA A 50 11.78 -35.25 14.89
C ALA A 50 10.46 -34.58 14.43
N PRO A 51 9.35 -34.84 15.13
CA PRO A 51 8.09 -34.16 14.86
C PRO A 51 8.28 -32.66 15.12
N VAL A 52 8.19 -31.87 14.05
CA VAL A 52 8.12 -30.41 14.11
C VAL A 52 6.88 -30.09 14.95
N LYS A 53 7.10 -29.58 16.16
CA LYS A 53 6.03 -28.99 16.97
C LYS A 53 5.48 -27.83 16.15
N VAL A 54 4.32 -28.04 15.55
CA VAL A 54 3.59 -27.03 14.77
C VAL A 54 3.39 -25.84 15.69
N GLN A 55 4.15 -24.76 15.44
CA GLN A 55 3.87 -23.49 16.08
C GLN A 55 2.46 -23.08 15.62
N PRO A 56 1.54 -22.76 16.55
CA PRO A 56 0.22 -22.31 16.15
C PRO A 56 0.40 -21.08 15.26
N MET A 57 -0.16 -21.18 14.06
CA MET A 57 -0.23 -20.10 13.08
C MET A 57 -0.77 -18.87 13.81
N ILE A 58 0.05 -17.84 13.94
CA ILE A 58 -0.36 -16.56 14.55
C ILE A 58 -1.56 -16.10 13.73
N ALA A 59 -2.73 -16.07 14.36
CA ALA A 59 -3.95 -15.59 13.72
C ALA A 59 -3.69 -14.22 13.08
N PRO A 60 -4.27 -13.92 11.91
CA PRO A 60 -4.10 -12.61 11.27
C PRO A 60 -4.39 -11.54 12.30
N ARG A 61 -3.39 -10.72 12.61
CA ARG A 61 -3.54 -9.59 13.54
C ARG A 61 -4.67 -8.75 12.95
N ARG A 62 -5.85 -8.76 13.58
CA ARG A 62 -6.95 -7.86 13.20
C ARG A 62 -6.33 -6.46 13.16
N VAL A 63 -6.23 -5.90 11.96
CA VAL A 63 -5.89 -4.50 11.79
C VAL A 63 -6.96 -3.77 12.57
N ALA A 64 -6.60 -3.17 13.70
CA ALA A 64 -7.54 -2.37 14.47
C ALA A 64 -8.13 -1.35 13.50
N GLU A 65 -9.46 -1.33 13.39
CA GLU A 65 -10.13 -0.32 12.60
C GLU A 65 -9.60 1.05 13.05
N PRO A 66 -9.19 1.92 12.10
CA PRO A 66 -8.70 3.24 12.47
C PRO A 66 -9.74 3.91 13.36
N PRO A 67 -9.33 4.51 14.48
CA PRO A 67 -10.26 5.11 15.42
C PRO A 67 -11.16 6.10 14.67
N LYS A 68 -12.46 6.04 14.97
CA LYS A 68 -13.44 6.97 14.37
C LYS A 68 -12.92 8.39 14.57
N PRO A 69 -12.86 9.21 13.51
CA PRO A 69 -12.33 10.55 13.64
C PRO A 69 -13.26 11.35 14.57
N VAL A 70 -12.67 11.91 15.63
CA VAL A 70 -13.38 12.73 16.63
C VAL A 70 -13.17 14.18 16.26
N ILE A 71 -14.22 15.00 16.38
CA ILE A 71 -14.14 16.44 16.18
C ILE A 71 -13.24 17.03 17.28
N ASP A 72 -12.14 17.66 16.89
CA ASP A 72 -11.18 18.29 17.81
C ASP A 72 -10.81 19.68 17.30
N TRP A 73 -11.56 20.68 17.77
CA TRP A 73 -11.35 22.08 17.44
C TRP A 73 -9.98 22.59 17.88
N GLY A 74 -9.45 22.11 19.02
CA GLY A 74 -8.13 22.52 19.52
C GLY A 74 -7.01 22.04 18.61
N LYS A 75 -7.10 20.80 18.11
CA LYS A 75 -6.17 20.27 17.11
C LYS A 75 -6.30 21.01 15.78
N ALA A 76 -7.52 21.28 15.34
CA ALA A 76 -7.78 22.01 14.09
C ALA A 76 -7.26 23.46 14.14
N ARG A 77 -7.43 24.12 15.29
CA ARG A 77 -6.94 25.47 15.57
C ARG A 77 -5.43 25.59 15.42
N ARG A 78 -4.67 24.58 15.83
CA ARG A 78 -3.19 24.56 15.69
C ARG A 78 -2.72 24.56 14.24
N HIS A 79 -3.58 24.20 13.30
CA HIS A 79 -3.26 24.20 11.86
C HIS A 79 -3.66 25.51 11.16
N LEU A 80 -4.28 26.45 11.88
CA LEU A 80 -4.46 27.82 11.40
C LEU A 80 -3.17 28.61 11.63
N ARG A 81 -2.35 28.75 10.59
CA ARG A 81 -1.11 29.52 10.65
C ARG A 81 -1.40 30.99 10.32
N ILE A 82 -1.34 31.83 11.34
CA ILE A 82 -1.47 33.29 11.19
C ILE A 82 -0.08 33.87 10.94
N SER A 83 0.18 34.42 9.75
CA SER A 83 1.52 34.85 9.33
C SER A 83 1.73 36.35 9.27
N GLY A 84 0.66 37.15 9.30
CA GLY A 84 0.79 38.60 9.20
C GLY A 84 -0.51 39.35 9.45
N TYR A 85 -0.35 40.65 9.71
CA TYR A 85 -1.41 41.61 9.93
C TYR A 85 -1.33 42.70 8.84
N ALA A 86 -2.48 43.13 8.34
CA ALA A 86 -2.61 44.22 7.40
C ALA A 86 -3.74 45.14 7.85
N GLU A 87 -3.53 46.45 7.72
CA GLU A 87 -4.52 47.48 8.01
C GLU A 87 -4.52 48.47 6.85
N GLY A 88 -5.68 48.65 6.21
CA GLY A 88 -5.83 49.56 5.08
C GLY A 88 -7.24 50.14 5.06
N ASN A 89 -7.36 51.46 4.89
CA ASN A 89 -8.64 52.16 4.87
C ASN A 89 -9.53 51.88 6.11
N GLY A 90 -8.92 51.65 7.28
CA GLY A 90 -9.63 51.29 8.52
C GLY A 90 -10.13 49.85 8.59
N ILE A 91 -9.88 49.04 7.56
CA ILE A 91 -10.20 47.61 7.54
C ILE A 91 -8.98 46.84 8.04
N ARG A 92 -9.21 46.00 9.06
CA ARG A 92 -8.20 45.08 9.59
C ARG A 92 -8.32 43.74 8.88
N SER A 93 -7.19 43.20 8.49
CA SER A 93 -7.09 41.91 7.83
C SER A 93 -5.87 41.14 8.35
N CYS A 94 -5.92 39.81 8.28
CA CYS A 94 -4.80 38.95 8.66
C CYS A 94 -4.59 37.85 7.63
N PHE A 95 -3.35 37.38 7.55
CA PHE A 95 -2.99 36.27 6.69
C PHE A 95 -3.14 34.96 7.46
N ILE A 96 -4.05 34.10 7.01
CA ILE A 96 -4.29 32.76 7.57
C ILE A 96 -4.03 31.74 6.47
N ASN A 97 -3.08 30.84 6.71
CA ASN A 97 -2.64 29.83 5.74
C ASN A 97 -2.29 30.45 4.37
N GLY A 98 -1.67 31.65 4.39
CA GLY A 98 -1.25 32.38 3.20
C GLY A 98 -2.35 33.14 2.45
N LYS A 99 -3.61 33.08 2.92
CA LYS A 99 -4.73 33.84 2.36
C LYS A 99 -5.09 35.01 3.26
N LEU A 100 -5.47 36.13 2.67
CA LEU A 100 -5.90 37.32 3.40
C LEU A 100 -7.38 37.19 3.78
N TYR A 101 -7.68 37.40 5.06
CA TYR A 101 -9.04 37.42 5.59
C TYR A 101 -9.28 38.69 6.39
N SER A 102 -10.50 39.21 6.31
CA SER A 102 -10.96 40.39 7.06
C SER A 102 -11.91 39.99 8.18
N GLU A 103 -12.16 40.93 9.10
CA GLU A 103 -13.16 40.73 10.16
C GLU A 103 -14.54 40.39 9.56
N GLY A 104 -15.21 39.40 10.15
CA GLY A 104 -16.49 38.87 9.70
C GLY A 104 -16.41 37.75 8.67
N GLU A 105 -15.27 37.55 8.01
CA GLU A 105 -15.09 36.48 7.02
C GLU A 105 -14.94 35.09 7.65
N SER A 106 -15.22 34.05 6.85
CA SER A 106 -15.12 32.67 7.29
C SER A 106 -13.89 31.96 6.73
N VAL A 107 -13.16 31.29 7.61
CA VAL A 107 -12.01 30.45 7.29
C VAL A 107 -12.44 29.00 7.33
N VAL A 108 -12.11 28.27 6.27
CA VAL A 108 -12.40 26.85 6.13
C VAL A 108 -11.11 26.07 6.13
N LEU A 109 -11.04 25.03 6.96
CA LEU A 109 -9.91 24.11 7.03
C LEU A 109 -10.42 22.67 7.01
N ASP A 110 -9.88 21.87 6.09
CA ASP A 110 -10.15 20.44 6.03
C ASP A 110 -9.04 19.70 6.79
N GLN A 111 -9.41 18.96 7.84
CA GLN A 111 -8.48 18.22 8.69
C GLN A 111 -9.15 16.97 9.30
N ASP A 112 -8.41 15.84 9.32
CA ASP A 112 -8.86 14.58 9.93
C ASP A 112 -10.23 14.10 9.39
N GLY A 113 -10.54 14.39 8.12
CA GLY A 113 -11.82 14.06 7.49
C GLY A 113 -12.98 14.97 7.89
N PHE A 114 -12.71 16.09 8.56
CA PHE A 114 -13.69 17.13 8.90
C PHE A 114 -13.32 18.47 8.27
N ARG A 115 -14.34 19.21 7.86
CA ARG A 115 -14.29 20.59 7.43
C ARG A 115 -14.69 21.47 8.60
N TYR A 116 -13.71 22.17 9.14
CA TYR A 116 -13.89 23.14 10.20
C TYR A 116 -14.07 24.52 9.58
N THR A 117 -15.11 25.22 10.03
CA THR A 117 -15.41 26.59 9.62
C THR A 117 -15.37 27.48 10.85
N TRP A 118 -14.51 28.50 10.81
CA TRP A 118 -14.48 29.56 11.80
C TRP A 118 -14.87 30.89 11.18
N ARG A 119 -15.49 31.76 11.96
CA ARG A 119 -15.69 33.15 11.61
C ARG A 119 -14.69 34.01 12.35
N LEU A 120 -14.03 34.93 11.64
CA LEU A 120 -13.15 35.92 12.27
C LEU A 120 -14.04 36.96 12.93
N VAL A 121 -14.00 37.02 14.26
CA VAL A 121 -14.75 38.03 15.02
C VAL A 121 -13.95 39.30 15.14
N LYS A 122 -12.65 39.16 15.41
CA LYS A 122 -11.77 40.29 15.70
C LYS A 122 -10.33 40.01 15.26
N ILE A 123 -9.73 41.00 14.62
CA ILE A 123 -8.34 40.96 14.19
C ILE A 123 -7.54 42.01 14.97
N ASP A 124 -6.47 41.55 15.59
CA ASP A 124 -5.50 42.35 16.32
C ASP A 124 -4.12 42.22 15.64
N ARG A 125 -3.20 43.13 15.99
CA ARG A 125 -1.82 43.10 15.52
C ARG A 125 -1.08 41.89 16.06
N GLU A 126 -1.43 41.49 17.29
CA GLU A 126 -0.87 40.30 17.91
C GLU A 126 -1.71 39.07 17.51
N PRO A 127 -1.13 38.06 16.83
CA PRO A 127 -1.89 36.92 16.32
C PRO A 127 -2.56 36.09 17.43
N ALA A 128 -2.01 36.11 18.65
CA ALA A 128 -2.57 35.43 19.81
C ALA A 128 -3.86 36.08 20.34
N ARG A 129 -4.11 37.35 20.00
CA ARG A 129 -5.29 38.12 20.40
C ARG A 129 -6.43 38.06 19.39
N ASN A 130 -6.24 37.40 18.26
CA ASN A 130 -7.27 37.24 17.25
C ASN A 130 -8.38 36.30 17.75
N GLU A 131 -9.63 36.75 17.65
CA GLU A 131 -10.80 36.01 18.14
C GLU A 131 -11.53 35.34 16.97
N PHE A 132 -11.86 34.08 17.17
CA PHE A 132 -12.49 33.23 16.17
C PHE A 132 -13.70 32.55 16.81
N GLU A 133 -14.82 32.59 16.11
CA GLU A 133 -16.04 31.90 16.47
C GLU A 133 -16.11 30.58 15.71
N GLU A 134 -16.37 29.49 16.42
CA GLU A 134 -16.56 28.17 15.84
C GLU A 134 -17.95 28.07 15.23
N VAL A 135 -18.04 28.02 13.89
CA VAL A 135 -19.33 28.05 13.19
C VAL A 135 -19.84 26.65 12.94
N SER A 136 -19.02 25.78 12.34
CA SER A 136 -19.42 24.41 12.04
C SER A 136 -18.23 23.48 11.82
N ALA A 137 -18.38 22.22 12.21
CA ALA A 137 -17.48 21.12 11.86
C ALA A 137 -18.31 20.02 11.19
N GLN A 138 -18.07 19.76 9.91
CA GLN A 138 -18.81 18.75 9.14
C GLN A 138 -17.87 17.70 8.54
N PRO A 139 -18.24 16.42 8.50
CA PRO A 139 -17.42 15.41 7.85
C PRO A 139 -17.29 15.72 6.35
N VAL A 140 -16.06 15.69 5.84
CA VAL A 140 -15.79 15.82 4.41
C VAL A 140 -16.09 14.47 3.75
N PRO A 141 -16.99 14.42 2.75
CA PRO A 141 -17.23 13.19 2.01
C PRO A 141 -15.92 12.68 1.39
N PRO A 142 -15.65 11.37 1.38
CA PRO A 142 -14.47 10.85 0.72
C PRO A 142 -14.49 11.26 -0.76
N ALA A 143 -13.35 11.73 -1.27
CA ALA A 143 -13.20 12.07 -2.67
C ALA A 143 -13.64 10.86 -3.52
N ARG A 144 -14.61 11.07 -4.41
CA ARG A 144 -15.07 10.03 -5.32
C ARG A 144 -13.88 9.66 -6.22
N PRO A 145 -13.47 8.39 -6.33
CA PRO A 145 -12.40 8.02 -7.24
C PRO A 145 -12.83 8.36 -8.66
N GLU A 146 -12.05 9.19 -9.34
CA GLU A 146 -12.18 9.38 -10.79
C GLU A 146 -11.95 8.01 -11.45
N ARG A 147 -12.95 7.56 -12.21
CA ARG A 147 -12.92 6.31 -12.97
C ARG A 147 -12.48 6.57 -14.39
#